data_AF-A0A0M2GFR6-F1
#
_entry.id   AF-A0A0M2GFR6-F1
#
_cell.length_a   1.000
_cell.length_b   1.000
_cell.length_c   1.000
_cell.angle_alpha   90.00
_cell.angle_beta   90.00
_cell.angle_gamma   90.00
#
_symmetry.space_group_name_H-M   'P 1'
#
loop_
_entity.id
_entity.type
_entity.pdbx_description
1 polymer ?
#
loop_
_entity_poly.entity_id
_entity_poly.type
_entity_poly.pdbx_seq_one_letter_code
_entity_poly.pdbx_strand_id
1 'polypeptide(L)'
;MDRTRAAVLHRVRPGPGRLPHRGRPERRHRRRPYRLSHVCALCQAGPSVEPSPDAPSFWHDHDHRCCPSGRSCGRCVRGLLCLPCNATRLPAHERLPGILRDNPR
;
A
#
# COMPACT_ATOMS: atom_id res chain seq x y z
N MET A 1 -28.03 51.25 -17.45
CA MET A 1 -27.85 51.36 -15.98
C MET A 1 -28.84 50.37 -15.35
N ASP A 2 -28.65 49.08 -15.59
CA ASP A 2 -27.80 48.09 -14.91
C ASP A 2 -28.64 47.29 -13.90
N ARG A 3 -28.86 46.02 -14.25
CA ARG A 3 -29.69 45.04 -13.55
C ARG A 3 -28.75 44.18 -12.72
N THR A 4 -28.46 44.59 -11.49
CA THR A 4 -27.56 43.83 -10.62
C THR A 4 -28.28 42.61 -10.04
N ARG A 5 -28.01 41.45 -10.65
CA ARG A 5 -28.32 40.12 -10.11
C ARG A 5 -27.54 39.93 -8.80
N ALA A 6 -28.26 39.76 -7.69
CA ALA A 6 -27.65 39.32 -6.43
C ALA A 6 -27.19 37.86 -6.57
N ALA A 7 -25.87 37.65 -6.61
CA ALA A 7 -25.27 36.32 -6.61
C ALA A 7 -25.40 35.70 -5.21
N VAL A 8 -26.16 34.61 -5.10
CA VAL A 8 -26.23 33.76 -3.91
C VAL A 8 -24.90 33.01 -3.79
N LEU A 9 -24.03 33.47 -2.89
CA LEU A 9 -22.81 32.75 -2.52
C LEU A 9 -23.17 31.53 -1.66
N HIS A 10 -23.27 30.35 -2.29
CA HIS A 10 -23.35 29.10 -1.56
C HIS A 10 -22.06 28.87 -0.78
N ARG A 11 -22.14 28.99 0.56
CA ARG A 11 -21.06 28.58 1.47
C ARG A 11 -20.89 27.06 1.39
N VAL A 12 -19.91 26.61 0.61
CA VAL A 12 -19.44 25.23 0.61
C VAL A 12 -18.89 24.91 2.00
N ARG A 13 -19.48 23.93 2.69
CA ARG A 13 -18.94 23.42 3.96
C ARG A 13 -17.61 22.72 3.67
N PRO A 14 -16.51 23.03 4.36
CA PRO A 14 -15.29 22.24 4.23
C PRO A 14 -15.56 20.82 4.75
N GLY A 15 -15.28 19.81 3.91
CA GLY A 15 -15.28 18.42 4.34
C GLY A 15 -14.25 18.17 5.44
N PRO A 16 -14.32 17.04 6.17
CA PRO A 16 -13.38 16.74 7.25
C PRO A 16 -11.96 16.71 6.68
N GLY A 17 -11.21 17.79 6.94
CA GLY A 17 -9.80 17.89 6.57
C GLY A 17 -9.05 16.72 7.18
N ARG A 18 -8.26 16.02 6.37
CA ARG A 18 -7.29 15.05 6.87
C ARG A 18 -6.35 15.80 7.81
N LEU A 19 -6.45 15.53 9.10
CA LEU A 19 -5.52 16.05 10.08
C LEU A 19 -4.10 15.64 9.65
N PRO A 20 -3.14 16.58 9.53
CA PRO A 20 -1.76 16.21 9.29
C PRO A 20 -1.31 15.36 10.47
N HIS A 21 -0.78 14.17 10.19
CA HIS A 21 -0.20 13.30 11.20
C HIS A 21 0.88 14.08 11.94
N ARG A 22 0.57 14.51 13.18
CA ARG A 22 1.57 15.04 14.11
C ARG A 22 2.68 14.01 14.18
N GLY A 23 3.88 14.41 13.74
CA GLY A 23 5.08 13.58 13.74
C GLY A 23 5.28 12.99 15.14
N ARG A 24 5.19 11.66 15.24
CA ARG A 24 5.64 10.95 16.43
C ARG A 24 7.17 11.11 16.51
N PRO A 25 7.74 11.33 17.71
CA PRO A 25 9.16 11.54 17.87
C PRO A 25 9.92 10.32 17.35
N GLU A 26 11.05 10.60 16.71
CA GLU A 26 11.99 9.63 16.13
C GLU A 26 12.44 8.61 17.19
N ARG A 27 11.63 7.57 17.39
CA ARG A 27 12.10 6.38 18.09
C ARG A 27 13.19 5.82 17.19
N ARG A 28 14.45 5.80 17.64
CA ARG A 28 15.52 5.05 16.98
C ARG A 28 15.03 3.62 16.79
N HIS A 29 14.52 3.31 15.60
CA HIS A 29 14.03 1.99 15.27
C HIS A 29 15.26 1.10 15.18
N ARG A 30 15.53 0.35 16.25
CA ARG A 30 16.35 -0.87 16.16
C ARG A 30 15.77 -1.64 14.97
N ARG A 31 16.52 -1.68 13.86
CA ARG A 31 16.13 -2.39 12.64
C ARG A 31 15.98 -3.86 13.04
N ARG A 32 14.76 -4.33 13.33
CA ARG A 32 14.51 -5.76 13.38
C ARG A 32 14.76 -6.26 11.94
N PRO A 33 15.70 -7.19 11.71
CA PRO A 33 15.85 -7.78 10.40
C PRO A 33 14.60 -8.65 10.18
N TYR A 34 13.62 -8.10 9.46
CA TYR A 34 12.55 -8.93 8.92
C TYR A 34 13.22 -9.87 7.92
N ARG A 35 13.32 -11.16 8.24
CA ARG A 35 13.66 -12.18 7.26
C ARG A 35 12.45 -12.31 6.34
N LEU A 36 12.42 -11.50 5.29
CA LEU A 36 11.40 -11.60 4.26
C LEU A 36 11.57 -12.94 3.55
N SER A 37 10.46 -13.58 3.21
CA SER A 37 10.47 -14.76 2.36
C SER A 37 11.03 -14.41 0.99
N HIS A 38 11.78 -15.33 0.38
CA HIS A 38 12.23 -15.22 -1.02
C HIS A 38 11.17 -15.68 -2.03
N VAL A 39 9.96 -15.99 -1.56
CA VAL A 39 8.81 -16.40 -2.37
C VAL A 39 7.65 -15.44 -2.19
N CYS A 40 6.76 -15.43 -3.18
CA CYS A 40 5.52 -14.67 -3.17
C CYS A 40 4.65 -15.08 -1.97
N ALA A 41 4.23 -14.13 -1.15
CA ALA A 41 3.39 -14.39 0.02
C ALA A 41 1.98 -14.90 -0.33
N LEU A 42 1.49 -14.67 -1.57
CA LEU A 42 0.15 -15.06 -1.99
C LEU A 42 0.07 -16.34 -2.81
N CYS A 43 1.11 -16.67 -3.59
CA CYS A 43 1.12 -17.88 -4.43
C CYS A 43 2.29 -18.83 -4.16
N GLN A 44 3.20 -18.44 -3.27
CA GLN A 44 4.39 -19.21 -2.89
C GLN A 44 5.38 -19.49 -4.04
N ALA A 45 5.19 -18.91 -5.22
CA ALA A 45 6.17 -18.96 -6.30
C ALA A 45 7.42 -18.12 -5.95
N GLY A 46 8.59 -18.69 -6.19
CA GLY A 46 9.86 -17.97 -6.15
C GLY A 46 10.25 -17.39 -7.52
N PRO A 47 11.28 -16.53 -7.58
CA PRO A 47 11.91 -16.17 -8.84
C PRO A 47 12.46 -17.41 -9.54
N SER A 48 12.44 -17.41 -10.87
CA SER A 48 13.07 -18.46 -11.67
C SER A 48 14.58 -18.48 -11.40
N VAL A 49 15.15 -19.68 -11.31
CA VAL A 49 16.61 -19.87 -11.14
C VAL A 49 17.38 -19.44 -12.39
N GLU A 50 16.76 -19.61 -13.57
CA GLU A 50 17.27 -19.09 -14.84
C GLU A 50 16.62 -17.74 -15.15
N PRO A 51 17.39 -16.65 -15.29
CA PRO A 51 16.85 -15.36 -15.66
C PRO A 51 16.33 -15.41 -17.09
N SER A 52 15.01 -15.24 -17.24
CA SER A 52 14.33 -15.07 -18.52
C SER A 52 13.74 -13.65 -18.58
N PRO A 53 13.72 -12.98 -19.76
CA PRO A 53 13.01 -11.71 -19.92
C PRO A 53 11.52 -11.83 -19.59
N ASP A 54 10.95 -13.03 -19.70
CA ASP A 54 9.54 -13.31 -19.38
C ASP A 54 9.33 -13.70 -17.90
N ALA A 55 10.40 -13.78 -17.10
CA ALA A 55 10.29 -14.10 -15.69
C ALA A 55 9.53 -12.99 -14.95
N PRO A 56 8.55 -13.35 -14.10
CA PRO A 56 7.77 -12.34 -13.38
C PRO A 56 8.67 -11.54 -12.44
N SER A 57 8.52 -10.21 -12.46
CA SER A 57 9.17 -9.34 -11.48
C SER A 57 8.58 -9.53 -10.08
N PHE A 58 9.41 -9.33 -9.05
CA PHE A 58 9.00 -9.41 -7.65
C PHE A 58 9.18 -8.06 -6.95
N TRP A 59 8.23 -7.71 -6.08
CA TRP A 59 8.15 -6.41 -5.43
C TRP A 59 7.88 -6.59 -3.93
N HIS A 60 8.46 -5.69 -3.13
CA HIS A 60 8.14 -5.60 -1.70
C HIS A 60 6.82 -4.88 -1.49
N ASP A 61 5.78 -5.64 -1.17
CA ASP A 61 4.48 -5.12 -0.79
C ASP A 61 4.56 -4.47 0.60
N HIS A 62 3.93 -3.31 0.75
CA HIS A 62 4.03 -2.52 1.97
C HIS A 62 2.77 -1.67 2.21
N ASP A 63 2.51 -1.29 3.45
CA ASP A 63 1.32 -0.49 3.79
C ASP A 63 1.46 0.96 3.26
N HIS A 64 0.64 1.31 2.26
CA HIS A 64 0.62 2.65 1.68
C HIS A 64 0.06 3.74 2.61
N ARG A 65 -0.60 3.38 3.72
CA ARG A 65 -0.92 4.35 4.80
C ARG A 65 0.33 4.74 5.57
N CYS A 66 1.33 3.85 5.66
CA CYS A 66 2.62 4.14 6.26
C CYS A 66 3.57 4.84 5.28
N CYS A 67 3.56 4.48 4.00
CA CYS A 67 4.40 5.08 2.97
C CYS A 67 3.58 5.54 1.76
N PRO A 68 3.06 6.78 1.76
CA PRO A 68 2.26 7.29 0.65
C PRO A 68 3.09 7.65 -0.61
N SER A 69 4.41 7.73 -0.50
CA SER A 69 5.33 8.14 -1.59
C SER A 69 5.80 7.01 -2.51
N GLY A 70 5.21 5.81 -2.41
CA GLY A 70 5.51 4.66 -3.27
C GLY A 70 6.81 3.91 -2.95
N ARG A 71 7.72 4.50 -2.15
CA ARG A 71 8.90 3.81 -1.61
C ARG A 71 8.66 3.37 -0.16
N SER A 72 8.98 2.13 0.15
CA SER A 72 8.86 1.59 1.51
C SER A 72 9.89 2.19 2.46
N CYS A 73 9.49 2.49 3.70
CA CYS A 73 10.40 2.83 4.80
C CYS A 73 11.13 1.61 5.38
N GLY A 74 10.86 0.40 4.86
CA GLY A 74 11.43 -0.87 5.31
C GLY A 74 10.81 -1.45 6.57
N ARG A 75 9.98 -0.69 7.30
CA ARG A 75 9.31 -1.13 8.55
C ARG A 75 7.88 -1.62 8.33
N CYS A 76 7.27 -1.23 7.21
CA CYS A 76 5.90 -1.55 6.84
C CYS A 76 5.80 -2.59 5.72
N VAL A 77 6.91 -3.27 5.41
CA VAL A 77 6.91 -4.35 4.42
C VAL A 77 6.08 -5.51 4.97
N ARG A 78 5.08 -5.94 4.19
CA ARG A 78 4.20 -7.06 4.52
C ARG A 78 4.75 -8.38 3.98
N GLY A 79 5.34 -8.34 2.78
CA GLY A 79 5.94 -9.52 2.15
C GLY A 79 6.49 -9.23 0.74
N LEU A 80 7.06 -10.26 0.12
CA LEU A 80 7.42 -10.23 -1.30
C LEU A 80 6.22 -10.71 -2.12
N LEU A 81 5.88 -10.03 -3.22
CA LEU A 81 4.83 -10.46 -4.16
C LEU A 81 5.37 -10.50 -5.58
N CYS A 82 4.99 -11.53 -6.35
CA CYS A 82 5.20 -11.49 -7.80
C CYS A 82 4.23 -10.49 -8.44
N LEU A 83 4.62 -9.91 -9.58
CA LEU A 83 3.84 -8.91 -10.31
C LEU A 83 2.39 -9.36 -10.56
N PRO A 84 2.10 -10.60 -11.01
CA PRO A 84 0.72 -11.06 -11.18
C PRO A 84 -0.09 -11.02 -9.89
N CYS A 85 0.47 -11.47 -8.77
CA CYS A 85 -0.22 -11.45 -7.48
C CYS A 85 -0.45 -10.03 -6.98
N ASN A 86 0.55 -9.16 -7.12
CA ASN A 86 0.45 -7.76 -6.75
C ASN A 86 -0.65 -7.03 -7.54
N ALA A 87 -0.75 -7.29 -8.84
CA ALA A 87 -1.73 -6.63 -9.70
C ALA A 87 -3.16 -7.21 -9.57
N THR A 88 -3.31 -8.52 -9.35
CA THR A 88 -4.60 -9.20 -9.49
C THR A 88 -5.13 -9.84 -8.21
N ARG A 89 -4.28 -10.50 -7.43
CA ARG A 89 -4.70 -11.25 -6.23
C ARG A 89 -4.77 -10.35 -5.00
N LEU A 90 -3.81 -9.43 -4.85
CA LEU A 90 -3.75 -8.52 -3.71
C LEU A 90 -5.03 -7.68 -3.56
N PRO A 91 -5.62 -7.06 -4.61
CA PRO A 91 -6.87 -6.33 -4.47
C PRO A 91 -8.05 -7.16 -3.95
N ALA A 92 -8.13 -8.44 -4.34
CA ALA A 92 -9.16 -9.35 -3.85
C ALA A 92 -8.86 -9.79 -2.41
N HIS A 93 -7.61 -10.13 -2.13
CA HIS A 93 -7.13 -10.54 -0.80
C HIS A 93 -7.39 -9.46 0.25
N GLU A 94 -7.13 -8.19 -0.07
CA GLU A 94 -7.39 -7.06 0.84
C GLU A 94 -8.88 -6.80 1.12
N ARG A 95 -9.80 -7.43 0.37
CA ARG A 95 -11.25 -7.37 0.61
C ARG A 95 -11.76 -8.52 1.45
N LEU A 96 -10.99 -9.59 1.66
CA LEU A 96 -11.39 -10.72 2.48
C LEU A 96 -11.58 -10.30 3.95
N PRO A 97 -12.45 -10.96 4.73
CA PRO A 97 -12.44 -10.85 6.19
C PRO A 97 -11.07 -11.25 6.74
N GLY A 98 -10.64 -10.65 7.86
CA GLY A 98 -9.31 -10.91 8.45
C GLY A 98 -9.02 -12.40 8.67
N ILE A 99 -10.03 -13.15 9.14
CA ILE A 99 -9.94 -14.60 9.36
C ILE A 99 -9.57 -15.41 8.10
N LEU A 100 -9.86 -14.90 6.91
CA LEU A 100 -9.54 -15.55 5.63
C LEU A 100 -8.24 -15.01 4.98
N ARG A 101 -7.69 -13.89 5.46
CA ARG A 101 -6.42 -13.35 4.93
C ARG A 101 -5.21 -14.11 5.45
N ASP A 102 -5.29 -14.68 6.64
CA ASP A 102 -4.18 -15.41 7.24
C ASP A 102 -4.12 -16.88 6.77
N ASN A 103 -5.03 -17.30 5.89
CA ASN A 103 -5.04 -18.66 5.32
C ASN A 103 -4.33 -18.67 3.96
N PRO A 104 -3.17 -19.34 3.82
CA PRO A 104 -2.38 -19.34 2.59
C PRO A 104 -2.94 -20.23 1.46
N ARG A 105 -4.18 -20.75 1.58
CA ARG A 105 -4.83 -21.61 0.59
C ARG A 105 -6.32 -21.29 0.41
#